data_AF-A0A3C2C106-F1
#
_entry.id   AF-A0A3C2C106-F1
#
_cell.length_a   1.000
_cell.length_b   1.000
_cell.length_c   1.000
_cell.angle_alpha   90.00
_cell.angle_beta   90.00
_cell.angle_gamma   90.00
#
_symmetry.space_group_name_H-M   'P 1'
#
loop_
_entity.id
_entity.type
_entity.pdbx_description
1 polymer ?
#
loop_
_entity_poly.entity_id
_entity_poly.type
_entity_poly.pdbx_seq_one_letter_code
_entity_poly.pdbx_strand_id
1 'polypeptide(L)'
;RIHRSNLIGMGVLPLQFPAGESAATLGLTGTETFSVEGVIALNEGTTPKTLKVTATAEDGSAKSFDAVLRIDTPGEADYYRNGGILQYVLRQISAN
;
A
#
# COMPACT_ATOMS: atom_id res chain seq x y z
N ARG A 1 8.62 -12.06 3.98
CA ARG A 1 9.00 -12.09 2.54
C ARG A 1 7.88 -12.69 1.67
N ILE A 2 7.56 -13.98 1.81
CA ILE A 2 6.54 -14.67 0.97
C ILE A 2 5.15 -14.02 1.08
N HIS A 3 4.65 -13.81 2.30
CA HIS A 3 3.31 -13.24 2.49
C HIS A 3 3.13 -11.85 1.85
N ARG A 4 4.15 -11.00 1.94
CA ARG A 4 4.14 -9.67 1.29
C ARG A 4 3.97 -9.78 -0.23
N SER A 5 4.76 -10.63 -0.88
CA SER A 5 4.63 -10.82 -2.33
C SER A 5 3.28 -11.41 -2.72
N ASN A 6 2.68 -12.26 -1.87
CA ASN A 6 1.30 -12.75 -2.09
C ASN A 6 0.26 -11.63 -2.02
N LEU A 7 0.36 -10.69 -1.06
CA LEU A 7 -0.56 -9.54 -0.97
C LEU A 7 -0.54 -8.71 -2.26
N ILE A 8 0.65 -8.39 -2.76
CA ILE A 8 0.84 -7.65 -4.02
C ILE A 8 0.26 -8.44 -5.19
N GLY A 9 0.50 -9.75 -5.25
CA GLY A 9 -0.07 -10.64 -6.26
C GLY A 9 -1.60 -10.63 -6.29
N MET A 10 -2.25 -10.34 -5.16
CA MET A 10 -3.70 -10.19 -5.04
C MET A 10 -4.21 -8.75 -5.24
N GLY A 11 -3.35 -7.79 -5.59
CA GLY A 11 -3.72 -6.38 -5.75
C GLY A 11 -3.86 -5.62 -4.43
N VAL A 12 -3.36 -6.19 -3.31
CA VAL A 12 -3.39 -5.55 -1.99
C VAL A 12 -2.08 -4.78 -1.77
N LEU A 13 -2.19 -3.52 -1.31
CA LEU A 13 -1.06 -2.64 -1.04
C LEU A 13 -0.39 -3.00 0.30
N PRO A 14 0.88 -3.46 0.33
CA PRO A 14 1.54 -3.81 1.59
C PRO A 14 2.18 -2.56 2.22
N LEU A 15 1.56 -2.04 3.27
CA LEU A 15 2.10 -0.95 4.08
C LEU A 15 2.78 -1.48 5.33
N GLN A 16 3.85 -0.81 5.73
CA GLN A 16 4.59 -1.11 6.96
C GLN A 16 4.77 0.18 7.75
N PHE A 17 4.60 0.13 9.08
CA PHE A 17 4.94 1.26 9.94
C PHE A 17 6.42 1.66 9.78
N PRO A 18 6.78 2.93 10.04
CA PRO A 18 8.18 3.34 10.17
C PRO A 18 8.95 2.43 11.14
N ALA A 19 10.27 2.41 10.97
CA ALA A 19 11.12 1.69 11.91
C ALA A 19 10.93 2.23 13.34
N GLY A 20 10.62 1.34 14.29
CA GLY A 20 10.36 1.70 15.69
C GLY A 20 8.92 2.15 15.97
N GLU A 21 8.10 2.33 14.95
CA GLU A 21 6.68 2.66 15.11
C GLU A 21 5.80 1.41 15.05
N SER A 22 4.64 1.52 15.69
CA SER A 22 3.62 0.48 15.79
C SER A 22 2.25 1.12 16.02
N ALA A 23 1.19 0.32 15.95
CA ALA A 23 -0.14 0.80 16.34
C ALA A 23 -0.15 1.39 17.77
N ALA A 24 0.55 0.76 18.72
CA ALA A 24 0.58 1.22 20.10
C ALA A 24 1.33 2.55 20.28
N THR A 25 2.50 2.72 19.64
CA THR A 25 3.28 3.97 19.73
C THR A 25 2.55 5.12 19.03
N LEU A 26 1.84 4.82 17.96
CA LEU A 26 0.97 5.76 17.26
C LEU A 26 -0.40 5.93 17.95
N GLY A 27 -0.69 5.21 19.03
CA GLY A 27 -1.97 5.28 19.74
C GLY A 27 -3.18 4.94 18.89
N LEU A 28 -3.02 4.07 17.89
CA LEU A 28 -4.08 3.62 17.01
C LEU A 28 -4.90 2.53 17.72
N THR A 29 -6.22 2.69 17.74
CA THR A 29 -7.17 1.75 18.34
C THR A 29 -7.69 0.73 17.32
N GLY A 30 -7.61 1.05 16.03
CA GLY A 30 -8.19 0.27 14.94
C GLY A 30 -9.65 0.63 14.62
N THR A 31 -10.22 1.63 15.31
CA THR A 31 -11.56 2.16 15.03
C THR A 31 -11.52 3.41 14.15
N GLU A 32 -10.32 3.91 13.84
CA GLU A 32 -10.15 5.08 12.99
C GLU A 32 -10.52 4.80 11.54
N THR A 33 -10.92 5.85 10.82
CA THR A 33 -10.95 5.84 9.36
C THR A 33 -9.57 6.18 8.84
N PHE A 34 -8.99 5.32 8.00
CA PHE A 34 -7.67 5.50 7.42
C PHE A 34 -7.77 6.03 6.00
N SER A 35 -7.12 7.16 5.71
CA SER A 35 -6.86 7.63 4.36
C SER A 35 -5.39 7.42 4.00
N VAL A 36 -5.12 7.02 2.77
CA VAL A 36 -3.76 6.79 2.24
C VAL A 36 -3.56 7.69 1.03
N GLU A 37 -2.68 8.68 1.16
CA GLU A 37 -2.38 9.66 0.13
C GLU A 37 -1.14 9.24 -0.68
N GLY A 38 -1.08 9.63 -1.97
CA GLY A 38 0.08 9.39 -2.83
C GLY A 38 0.06 8.08 -3.63
N VAL A 39 -0.98 7.23 -3.46
CA VAL A 39 -1.13 5.97 -4.20
C VAL A 39 -1.18 6.21 -5.72
N ILE A 40 -1.72 7.36 -6.16
CA ILE A 40 -1.89 7.69 -7.59
C ILE A 40 -0.56 7.74 -8.36
N ALA A 41 0.56 8.04 -7.68
CA ALA A 41 1.90 8.06 -8.29
C ALA A 41 2.28 6.70 -8.90
N LEU A 42 1.71 5.60 -8.37
CA LEU A 42 1.90 4.26 -8.94
C LEU A 42 1.40 4.19 -10.38
N ASN A 43 0.29 4.86 -10.72
CA ASN A 43 -0.24 4.87 -12.08
C ASN A 43 0.65 5.66 -13.06
N GLU A 44 1.48 6.57 -12.54
CA GLU A 44 2.41 7.40 -13.31
C GLU A 44 3.78 6.72 -13.50
N GLY A 45 3.90 5.43 -13.12
CA GLY A 45 5.14 4.68 -13.21
C GLY A 45 6.09 4.88 -12.02
N THR A 46 5.79 5.81 -11.11
CA THR A 46 6.62 6.09 -9.93
C THR A 46 6.22 5.19 -8.76
N THR A 47 7.18 4.62 -8.05
CA THR A 47 6.91 3.84 -6.82
C THR A 47 7.47 4.60 -5.62
N PRO A 48 6.63 5.35 -4.87
CA PRO A 48 7.06 6.04 -3.66
C PRO A 48 7.63 5.07 -2.63
N LYS A 49 8.63 5.50 -1.86
CA LYS A 49 9.16 4.70 -0.74
C LYS A 49 8.22 4.69 0.45
N THR A 50 7.47 5.77 0.63
CA THR A 50 6.51 5.96 1.71
C THR A 50 5.23 6.57 1.15
N LEU A 51 4.13 6.35 1.86
CA LEU A 51 2.83 6.96 1.62
C LEU A 51 2.33 7.57 2.92
N LYS A 52 1.73 8.74 2.84
CA LYS A 52 1.15 9.40 4.03
C LYS A 52 -0.16 8.71 4.38
N VAL A 53 -0.28 8.27 5.62
CA VAL A 53 -1.49 7.70 6.18
C VAL A 53 -2.05 8.67 7.19
N THR A 54 -3.34 8.99 7.10
CA THR A 54 -4.06 9.77 8.11
C THR A 54 -5.12 8.88 8.75
N ALA A 55 -5.04 8.71 10.06
CA ALA A 55 -6.04 8.03 10.87
C ALA A 55 -6.92 9.08 11.55
N THR A 56 -8.21 9.08 11.24
CA THR A 56 -9.21 9.97 11.83
C THR A 56 -10.07 9.18 12.80
N ALA A 57 -10.02 9.53 14.08
CA ALA A 57 -10.85 8.94 15.13
C ALA A 57 -12.31 9.38 15.02
N GLU A 58 -13.20 8.69 15.72
CA GLU A 58 -14.64 8.98 15.72
C GLU A 58 -14.97 10.37 16.28
N ASP A 59 -14.12 10.92 17.15
CA ASP A 59 -14.24 12.27 17.70
C ASP A 59 -13.73 13.37 16.75
N GLY A 60 -13.25 12.99 15.56
CA GLY A 60 -12.71 13.89 14.54
C GLY A 60 -11.24 14.27 14.74
N SER A 61 -10.60 13.84 15.82
CA SER A 61 -9.15 14.00 15.96
C SER A 61 -8.42 13.17 14.91
N ALA A 62 -7.34 13.71 14.36
CA ALA A 62 -6.60 13.08 13.27
C ALA A 62 -5.11 13.00 13.59
N LYS A 63 -4.50 11.88 13.20
CA LYS A 63 -3.06 11.65 13.28
C LYS A 63 -2.53 11.20 11.93
N SER A 64 -1.44 11.82 11.48
CA SER A 64 -0.77 11.42 10.24
C SER A 64 0.60 10.83 10.53
N PHE A 65 0.96 9.81 9.77
CA PHE A 65 2.28 9.19 9.78
C PHE A 65 2.64 8.69 8.38
N ASP A 66 3.93 8.58 8.08
CA ASP A 66 4.39 7.98 6.84
C ASP A 66 4.46 6.46 6.98
N ALA A 67 3.76 5.71 6.14
CA ALA A 67 3.91 4.26 6.06
C ALA A 67 4.89 3.90 4.93
N VAL A 68 5.79 2.96 5.19
CA VAL A 68 6.70 2.41 4.18
C VAL A 68 5.91 1.56 3.20
N LEU A 69 6.00 1.87 1.91
CA LEU A 69 5.39 1.09 0.85
C LEU A 69 6.31 -0.07 0.48
N ARG A 70 5.85 -1.30 0.71
CA ARG A 70 6.64 -2.52 0.53
C ARG A 70 6.45 -3.17 -0.85
N ILE A 71 6.62 -2.36 -1.89
CA ILE A 71 6.83 -2.82 -3.27
C ILE A 71 8.34 -2.82 -3.50
N ASP A 72 8.95 -4.01 -3.50
CA ASP A 72 10.40 -4.15 -3.44
C ASP A 72 11.01 -4.30 -4.87
N THR A 73 10.20 -4.53 -5.91
CA THR A 73 10.67 -4.69 -7.30
C THR A 73 9.75 -4.01 -8.32
N PRO A 74 10.26 -3.64 -9.51
CA PRO A 74 9.42 -3.11 -10.59
C PRO A 74 8.28 -4.04 -11.02
N GLY A 75 8.53 -5.36 -11.09
CA GLY A 75 7.50 -6.34 -11.45
C GLY A 75 6.37 -6.42 -10.41
N GLU A 76 6.68 -6.30 -9.12
CA GLU A 76 5.67 -6.18 -8.06
C GLU A 76 4.79 -4.91 -8.26
N ALA A 77 5.39 -3.80 -8.71
CA ALA A 77 4.63 -2.58 -9.04
C ALA A 77 3.69 -2.80 -10.23
N ASP A 78 4.14 -3.52 -11.26
CA ASP A 78 3.32 -3.84 -12.43
C ASP A 78 2.15 -4.76 -12.08
N TYR A 79 2.35 -5.74 -11.20
CA TYR A 79 1.26 -6.58 -10.70
C TYR A 79 0.22 -5.71 -9.98
N TYR A 80 0.65 -4.82 -9.08
CA TYR A 80 -0.27 -3.96 -8.34
C TYR A 80 -1.07 -3.03 -9.26
N ARG A 81 -0.42 -2.34 -10.21
CA ARG A 81 -1.09 -1.47 -11.21
C ARG A 81 -2.14 -2.21 -12.02
N ASN A 82 -1.93 -3.51 -12.21
CA ASN A 82 -2.86 -4.34 -12.94
C ASN A 82 -3.98 -4.93 -12.06
N GLY A 83 -4.01 -4.65 -10.77
CA GLY A 83 -4.98 -5.22 -9.83
C GLY A 83 -4.64 -6.65 -9.41
N GLY A 84 -3.39 -7.08 -9.60
CA GLY A 84 -2.88 -8.40 -9.24
C GLY A 84 -2.20 -9.13 -10.39
N ILE A 85 -1.46 -10.19 -10.04
CA ILE A 85 -0.65 -10.96 -10.99
C ILE A 85 -1.50 -11.68 -12.04
N LEU A 86 -2.67 -12.21 -11.65
CA LEU A 86 -3.56 -12.90 -12.59
C LEU A 86 -4.08 -11.94 -13.65
N GLN A 87 -4.47 -10.73 -13.26
CA GLN A 87 -4.96 -9.71 -14.19
C GLN A 87 -3.84 -9.20 -15.11
N TYR A 88 -2.63 -9.03 -14.59
CA TYR A 88 -1.46 -8.70 -15.38
C TYR A 88 -1.21 -9.74 -16.48
N VAL A 89 -1.15 -11.04 -16.12
CA VAL A 89 -0.90 -12.13 -17.07
C VAL A 89 -2.02 -12.26 -18.09
N LEU A 90 -3.29 -12.20 -17.66
CA LEU A 90 -4.44 -12.29 -18.57
C LEU A 90 -4.41 -11.19 -19.63
N ARG A 91 -4.11 -9.94 -19.24
CA ARG A 91 -4.01 -8.82 -20.19
C ARG A 91 -2.89 -9.00 -21.19
N GLN A 92 -1.75 -9.56 -20.78
CA GLN A 92 -0.65 -9.86 -21.70
C GLN A 92 -1.02 -10.93 -22.73
N ILE A 93 -1.77 -11.96 -22.31
CA ILE A 93 -2.22 -13.02 -23.21
C ILE A 93 -3.28 -12.49 -24.19
N SER A 94 -4.21 -11.64 -23.73
CA SER A 94 -5.29 -11.08 -24.56
C SER A 94 -4.86 -9.94 -25.49
N ALA A 95 -3.70 -9.32 -25.24
CA ALA A 95 -3.17 -8.24 -26.07
C ALA A 95 -2.34 -8.76 -27.26
N ASN A 96 -2.13 -10.08 -27.34
CA ASN A 96 -1.64 -10.80 -28.53
C ASN A 96 -2.83 -11.26 -29.39
#